data_AF-A0A0K8U5P9-F1
#
_entry.id   AF-A0A0K8U5P9-F1
#
_cell.length_a   1.000
_cell.length_b   1.000
_cell.length_c   1.000
_cell.angle_alpha   90.00
_cell.angle_beta   90.00
_cell.angle_gamma   90.00
#
_symmetry.space_group_name_H-M   'P 1'
#
loop_
_entity.id
_entity.type
_entity.pdbx_description
1 polymer ?
#
loop_
_entity_poly.entity_id
_entity_poly.type
_entity_poly.pdbx_seq_one_letter_code
_entity_poly.pdbx_strand_id
1 'polypeptide(L)'
;ARSYDLQTLCQAVLEIKENERMDVNDEDLLQLFETGDGVLKLITLTMQDASYILRMMYKLDLLPLALQITNICGNTMTRTLQHGRSERIEFLLLHAFTEKNYIVPDKKKREWSENNTTIIDGEGNETTAPTASSGRKKAAYSGGMVLDPIAGLYDKYILLMDFNSLYPSIIQEYNICFTTVQQPYNSDDLPQLPDSTVELGILPQQLRRLVQSRREVKKLMAKTDVAPELLKQYDIRQWALKITANAMYGCLGAGHSRFAAQHLAALVTHKGREILMNTKSLVQKMSYEVVYGDTDSIMVNTNILDYDQVFTIGNSIKQSVNKMYRQVELGIDGVFSCLLLLKKKKYAA
;
A
#
# COMPACT_ATOMS: atom_id res chain seq x y z
N ALA A 1 19.02 4.91 -8.12
CA ALA A 1 17.64 4.36 -8.22
C ALA A 1 17.74 2.86 -8.00
N ARG A 2 16.75 2.22 -7.35
CA ARG A 2 16.76 0.75 -7.25
C ARG A 2 16.29 0.18 -8.58
N SER A 3 17.05 -0.74 -9.18
CA SER A 3 16.68 -1.46 -10.41
C SER A 3 15.85 -2.69 -10.06
N TYR A 4 15.06 -3.16 -11.02
CA TYR A 4 14.30 -4.42 -10.96
C TYR A 4 14.71 -5.39 -12.07
N ASP A 5 15.90 -5.19 -12.64
CA ASP A 5 16.52 -6.18 -13.53
C ASP A 5 16.82 -7.49 -12.77
N LEU A 6 17.06 -8.56 -13.53
CA LEU A 6 17.30 -9.87 -12.97
C LEU A 6 18.54 -9.88 -12.05
N GLN A 7 19.60 -9.14 -12.40
CA GLN A 7 20.81 -9.03 -11.60
C GLN A 7 20.52 -8.48 -10.19
N THR A 8 19.87 -7.32 -10.13
CA THR A 8 19.54 -6.66 -8.86
C THR A 8 18.57 -7.51 -8.04
N LEU A 9 17.62 -8.19 -8.69
CA LEU A 9 16.70 -9.09 -8.02
C LEU A 9 17.38 -10.34 -7.46
N CYS A 10 18.33 -10.94 -8.19
CA CYS A 10 19.13 -12.06 -7.71
C CYS A 10 19.94 -11.66 -6.48
N GLN A 11 20.55 -10.47 -6.46
CA GLN A 11 21.28 -9.99 -5.29
C GLN A 11 20.34 -9.71 -4.10
N ALA A 12 19.25 -8.97 -4.33
CA ALA A 12 18.37 -8.52 -3.26
C ALA A 12 17.48 -9.64 -2.69
N VAL A 13 17.01 -10.54 -3.55
CA VAL A 13 16.08 -11.61 -3.16
C VAL A 13 16.84 -12.89 -2.91
N LEU A 14 17.73 -13.33 -3.79
CA LEU A 14 18.44 -14.61 -3.64
C LEU A 14 19.72 -14.51 -2.81
N GLU A 15 20.15 -13.30 -2.44
CA GLU A 15 21.40 -13.03 -1.68
C GLU A 15 22.66 -13.55 -2.39
N ILE A 16 22.60 -13.58 -3.72
CA ILE A 16 23.72 -13.95 -4.60
C ILE A 16 24.73 -12.79 -4.64
N LYS A 17 26.03 -13.10 -4.67
CA LYS A 17 27.08 -12.07 -4.74
C LYS A 17 27.07 -11.38 -6.10
N GLU A 18 27.46 -10.11 -6.11
CA GLU A 18 27.40 -9.24 -7.30
C GLU A 18 28.15 -9.77 -8.53
N ASN A 19 29.16 -10.63 -8.33
CA ASN A 19 29.98 -11.21 -9.41
C ASN A 19 29.65 -12.67 -9.73
N GLU A 20 28.63 -13.27 -9.10
CA GLU A 20 28.29 -14.69 -9.33
C GLU A 20 27.40 -14.89 -10.55
N ARG A 21 26.55 -13.91 -10.89
CA ARG A 21 25.78 -13.90 -12.13
C ARG A 21 26.50 -13.04 -13.16
N MET A 22 26.86 -13.65 -14.29
CA MET A 22 27.45 -12.96 -15.44
C MET A 22 26.36 -12.60 -16.45
N ASP A 23 26.18 -11.31 -16.72
CA ASP A 23 25.44 -10.87 -17.90
C ASP A 23 26.38 -10.91 -19.12
N VAL A 24 25.89 -11.46 -20.23
CA VAL A 24 26.61 -11.52 -21.51
C VAL A 24 26.15 -10.33 -22.35
N ASN A 25 27.08 -9.47 -22.73
CA ASN A 25 26.77 -8.36 -23.63
C ASN A 25 26.70 -8.84 -25.09
N ASP A 26 26.06 -8.06 -25.96
CA ASP A 26 25.92 -8.38 -27.38
C ASP A 26 27.28 -8.55 -28.09
N GLU A 27 28.31 -7.81 -27.67
CA GLU A 27 29.67 -7.92 -28.23
C GLU A 27 30.36 -9.23 -27.81
N ASP A 28 30.19 -9.64 -26.56
CA ASP A 28 30.75 -10.89 -26.01
C ASP A 28 30.02 -12.11 -26.57
N LEU A 29 28.75 -11.96 -26.94
CA LEU A 29 27.93 -13.02 -27.49
C LEU A 29 28.54 -13.58 -28.78
N LEU A 30 28.98 -12.72 -29.71
CA LEU A 30 29.57 -13.15 -30.98
C LEU A 30 30.85 -13.97 -30.75
N GLN A 31 31.70 -13.55 -29.81
CA GLN A 31 32.94 -14.25 -29.47
C GLN A 31 32.67 -15.63 -28.85
N LEU A 32 31.60 -15.75 -28.05
CA LEU A 32 31.22 -17.02 -27.43
C LEU A 32 30.72 -18.06 -28.45
N PHE A 33 30.26 -17.64 -29.64
CA PHE A 33 29.85 -18.56 -30.70
C PHE A 33 31.02 -19.10 -31.54
N GLU A 34 32.21 -18.52 -31.44
CA GLU A 34 33.38 -18.97 -32.21
C GLU A 34 33.96 -20.30 -31.70
N THR A 35 33.70 -20.66 -30.43
CA THR A 35 34.24 -21.86 -29.80
C THR A 35 33.13 -22.75 -29.23
N GLY A 36 33.32 -24.07 -29.31
CA GLY A 36 32.36 -25.02 -28.72
C GLY A 36 32.18 -24.84 -27.21
N ASP A 37 33.25 -24.51 -26.50
CA ASP A 37 33.22 -24.21 -25.06
C ASP A 37 32.45 -22.92 -24.75
N GLY A 38 32.57 -21.90 -25.60
CA GLY A 38 31.81 -20.66 -25.47
C GLY A 38 30.30 -20.86 -25.62
N VAL A 39 29.88 -21.69 -26.57
CA VAL A 39 28.46 -22.06 -26.74
C VAL A 39 27.96 -22.84 -25.53
N LEU A 40 28.74 -23.79 -25.01
CA LEU A 40 28.38 -24.55 -23.81
C LEU A 40 28.24 -23.63 -22.58
N LYS A 41 29.13 -22.64 -22.45
CA LYS A 41 29.05 -21.60 -21.42
C LYS A 41 27.76 -20.78 -21.56
N LEU A 42 27.40 -20.36 -22.77
CA LEU A 42 26.16 -19.62 -23.02
C LEU A 42 24.91 -20.44 -22.63
N ILE A 43 24.85 -21.71 -23.01
CA ILE A 43 23.76 -22.61 -22.60
C ILE A 43 23.70 -22.71 -21.07
N THR A 44 24.84 -22.87 -20.41
CA THR A 44 24.90 -22.95 -18.95
C THR A 44 24.38 -21.68 -18.27
N LEU A 45 24.79 -20.50 -18.77
CA LEU A 45 24.32 -19.21 -18.23
C LEU A 45 22.80 -19.04 -18.42
N THR A 46 22.26 -19.38 -19.59
CA THR A 46 20.80 -19.31 -19.81
C THR A 46 20.02 -20.28 -18.92
N MET A 47 20.55 -21.49 -18.69
CA MET A 47 19.96 -22.44 -17.75
C MET A 47 20.04 -21.95 -16.30
N GLN A 48 21.13 -21.29 -15.92
CA GLN A 48 21.28 -20.66 -14.60
C GLN A 48 20.25 -19.54 -14.42
N ASP A 49 20.05 -18.68 -15.41
CA ASP A 49 19.04 -17.62 -15.36
C ASP A 49 17.63 -18.18 -15.20
N ALA A 50 17.28 -19.23 -15.94
CA ALA A 50 15.99 -19.93 -15.77
C ALA A 50 15.84 -20.51 -14.34
N SER A 51 16.91 -21.09 -13.79
CA SER A 51 16.95 -21.59 -12.41
C SER A 51 16.78 -20.46 -11.38
N TYR A 52 17.41 -19.30 -11.59
CA TYR A 52 17.27 -18.14 -10.71
C TYR A 52 15.85 -17.58 -10.74
N ILE A 53 15.23 -17.47 -11.91
CA ILE A 53 13.84 -17.05 -12.04
C ILE A 53 12.92 -17.98 -11.24
N LEU A 54 13.11 -19.30 -11.37
CA LEU A 54 12.33 -20.29 -10.64
C LEU A 54 12.55 -20.19 -9.12
N ARG A 55 13.81 -20.10 -8.67
CA ARG A 55 14.15 -19.94 -7.25
C ARG A 55 13.56 -18.67 -6.66
N MET A 56 13.57 -17.57 -7.40
CA MET A 56 12.98 -16.31 -6.98
C MET A 56 11.47 -16.43 -6.83
N MET A 57 10.80 -17.09 -7.77
CA MET A 57 9.36 -17.37 -7.67
C MET A 57 9.01 -18.14 -6.39
N TYR A 58 9.83 -19.13 -6.01
CA TYR A 58 9.66 -19.87 -4.75
C TYR A 58 9.97 -19.04 -3.51
N LYS A 59 11.07 -18.28 -3.50
CA LYS A 59 11.48 -17.47 -2.33
C LYS A 59 10.48 -16.36 -2.02
N LEU A 60 9.78 -15.84 -3.04
CA LEU A 60 8.74 -14.82 -2.90
C LEU A 60 7.33 -15.39 -2.69
N ASP A 61 7.16 -16.72 -2.68
CA ASP A 61 5.86 -17.39 -2.61
C ASP A 61 4.82 -16.81 -3.60
N LEU A 62 5.28 -16.52 -4.82
CA LEU A 62 4.52 -15.77 -5.82
C LEU A 62 3.19 -16.45 -6.16
N LEU A 63 3.22 -17.76 -6.49
CA LEU A 63 2.04 -18.49 -6.93
C LEU A 63 1.02 -18.70 -5.79
N PRO A 64 1.41 -19.15 -4.58
CA PRO A 64 0.49 -19.20 -3.44
C PRO A 64 -0.15 -17.84 -3.13
N LEU A 65 0.64 -16.77 -3.14
CA LEU A 65 0.15 -15.42 -2.88
C LEU A 65 -0.85 -14.97 -3.96
N ALA A 66 -0.51 -15.16 -5.23
CA ALA A 66 -1.39 -14.84 -6.35
C ALA A 66 -2.72 -15.61 -6.27
N LEU A 67 -2.68 -16.89 -5.89
CA LEU A 67 -3.88 -17.70 -5.70
C LEU A 67 -4.77 -17.15 -4.58
N GLN A 68 -4.19 -16.82 -3.41
CA GLN A 68 -4.95 -16.25 -2.29
C GLN A 68 -5.60 -14.91 -2.66
N ILE A 69 -4.86 -14.01 -3.33
CA ILE A 69 -5.41 -12.73 -3.80
C ILE A 69 -6.55 -12.96 -4.79
N THR A 70 -6.38 -13.91 -5.71
CA THR A 70 -7.40 -14.24 -6.73
C THR A 70 -8.67 -14.77 -6.09
N ASN A 71 -8.55 -15.65 -5.10
CA ASN A 71 -9.69 -16.17 -4.35
C ASN A 71 -10.42 -15.09 -3.53
N ILE A 72 -9.67 -14.12 -2.98
CA ILE A 72 -10.26 -12.99 -2.25
C ILE A 72 -11.00 -12.05 -3.21
N CYS A 73 -10.40 -11.72 -4.35
CA CYS A 73 -10.94 -10.72 -5.29
C CYS A 73 -11.97 -11.30 -6.26
N GLY A 74 -11.96 -12.61 -6.50
CA GLY A 74 -12.85 -13.28 -7.45
C GLY A 74 -12.56 -12.96 -8.92
N ASN A 75 -11.33 -12.57 -9.26
CA ASN A 75 -10.87 -12.37 -10.64
C ASN A 75 -10.17 -13.64 -11.19
N THR A 76 -9.53 -13.56 -12.35
CA THR A 76 -8.74 -14.69 -12.89
C THR A 76 -7.27 -14.59 -12.46
N MET A 77 -6.65 -15.73 -12.19
CA MET A 77 -5.27 -15.78 -11.68
C MET A 77 -4.26 -15.18 -12.66
N THR A 78 -4.46 -15.36 -13.97
CA THR A 78 -3.65 -14.74 -15.02
C THR A 78 -3.69 -13.22 -14.94
N ARG A 79 -4.87 -12.63 -14.67
CA ARG A 79 -5.00 -11.18 -14.46
C ARG A 79 -4.31 -10.76 -13.16
N THR A 80 -4.41 -11.54 -12.09
CA THR A 80 -3.67 -11.25 -10.84
C THR A 80 -2.16 -11.20 -11.06
N LEU A 81 -1.59 -12.11 -11.85
CA LEU A 81 -0.15 -12.16 -12.13
C LEU A 81 0.32 -11.03 -13.07
N GLN A 82 -0.50 -10.64 -14.04
CA GLN A 82 -0.09 -9.70 -15.09
C GLN A 82 -0.56 -8.25 -14.87
N HIS A 83 -1.71 -8.04 -14.24
CA HIS A 83 -2.40 -6.75 -14.22
C HIS A 83 -2.28 -6.01 -12.88
N GLY A 84 -2.60 -4.72 -12.94
CA GLY A 84 -2.53 -3.80 -11.82
C GLY A 84 -3.54 -4.09 -10.71
N ARG A 85 -3.27 -3.47 -9.56
CA ARG A 85 -4.04 -3.59 -8.31
C ARG A 85 -5.52 -3.18 -8.51
N SER A 86 -5.78 -2.21 -9.38
CA SER A 86 -7.11 -1.66 -9.66
C SER A 86 -8.07 -2.73 -10.19
N GLU A 87 -7.63 -3.62 -11.07
CA GLU A 87 -8.50 -4.67 -11.64
C GLU A 87 -8.92 -5.68 -10.58
N ARG A 88 -8.03 -6.02 -9.64
CA ARG A 88 -8.35 -6.93 -8.53
C ARG A 88 -9.47 -6.37 -7.66
N ILE A 89 -9.38 -5.09 -7.31
CA ILE A 89 -10.42 -4.41 -6.53
C ILE A 89 -11.70 -4.20 -7.35
N GLU A 90 -11.60 -3.95 -8.65
CA GLU A 90 -12.76 -3.88 -9.54
C GLU A 90 -13.59 -5.15 -9.45
N PHE A 91 -12.99 -6.34 -9.63
CA PHE A 91 -13.72 -7.61 -9.52
C PHE A 91 -14.31 -7.84 -8.13
N LEU A 92 -13.57 -7.50 -7.07
CA LEU A 92 -14.07 -7.61 -5.70
C LEU A 92 -15.35 -6.76 -5.50
N LEU A 93 -15.34 -5.53 -6.01
CA LEU A 93 -16.50 -4.65 -5.94
C LEU A 93 -17.63 -5.13 -6.85
N LEU A 94 -17.34 -5.60 -8.06
CA LEU A 94 -18.36 -6.18 -8.94
C LEU A 94 -19.13 -7.31 -8.26
N HIS A 95 -18.41 -8.26 -7.64
CA HIS A 95 -19.05 -9.34 -6.88
C HIS A 95 -19.90 -8.79 -5.73
N ALA A 96 -19.37 -7.86 -4.95
CA ALA A 96 -20.06 -7.29 -3.79
C ALA A 96 -21.33 -6.50 -4.16
N PHE A 97 -21.28 -5.69 -5.21
CA PHE A 97 -22.43 -4.92 -5.69
C PHE A 97 -23.48 -5.83 -6.36
N THR A 98 -23.04 -6.83 -7.13
CA THR A 98 -23.94 -7.80 -7.78
C THR A 98 -24.66 -8.67 -6.74
N GLU A 99 -23.96 -9.14 -5.70
CA GLU A 99 -24.55 -9.89 -4.56
C GLU A 99 -25.67 -9.10 -3.87
N LYS A 100 -25.58 -7.76 -3.91
CA LYS A 100 -26.55 -6.83 -3.32
C LYS A 100 -27.57 -6.27 -4.31
N ASN A 101 -27.66 -6.82 -5.52
CA ASN A 101 -28.57 -6.40 -6.59
C ASN A 101 -28.40 -4.93 -7.04
N TYR A 102 -27.18 -4.40 -6.98
CA TYR A 102 -26.86 -3.08 -7.53
C TYR A 102 -26.51 -3.16 -9.02
N ILE A 103 -26.89 -2.13 -9.77
CA ILE A 103 -26.37 -1.90 -11.11
C ILE A 103 -24.95 -1.34 -10.95
N VAL A 104 -23.99 -1.98 -11.61
CA VAL A 104 -22.58 -1.59 -11.58
C VAL A 104 -22.26 -0.65 -12.75
N PRO A 105 -21.30 0.28 -12.60
CA PRO A 105 -20.90 1.17 -13.70
C PRO A 105 -20.46 0.36 -14.91
N ASP A 106 -20.70 0.82 -16.14
CA ASP A 106 -20.16 0.15 -17.31
C ASP A 106 -18.65 0.30 -17.43
N LYS A 107 -18.00 -0.67 -18.08
CA LYS A 107 -16.57 -0.56 -18.35
C LYS A 107 -16.35 0.49 -19.43
N LYS A 108 -15.69 1.61 -19.08
CA LYS A 108 -15.28 2.63 -20.06
C LYS A 108 -14.45 1.96 -21.16
N LYS A 109 -14.83 2.17 -22.42
CA LYS A 109 -14.07 1.65 -23.56
C LYS A 109 -12.70 2.30 -23.56
N ARG A 110 -11.64 1.50 -23.72
CA ARG A 110 -10.32 2.03 -24.06
C ARG A 110 -10.41 2.49 -25.50
N GLU A 111 -10.54 3.80 -25.73
CA GLU A 111 -10.39 4.34 -27.08
C GLU A 111 -8.94 4.16 -27.51
N TRP A 112 -8.76 3.35 -28.54
CA TRP A 112 -7.46 3.15 -29.16
C TRP A 112 -7.27 4.30 -30.14
N SER A 113 -6.50 5.32 -29.75
CA SER A 113 -6.01 6.33 -30.68
C SER A 113 -4.92 5.68 -31.55
N GLU A 114 -5.09 5.70 -32.87
CA GLU A 114 -4.13 5.19 -33.86
C GLU A 114 -2.79 5.93 -33.87
N ASN A 115 -2.69 7.08 -33.16
CA ASN A 115 -1.45 7.82 -33.01
C ASN A 115 -0.87 7.59 -31.60
N ASN A 116 0.18 6.78 -31.56
CA ASN A 116 0.99 6.39 -30.40
C ASN A 116 0.92 7.30 -29.15
N THR A 117 0.60 6.67 -28.02
CA THR A 117 0.97 7.07 -26.64
C THR A 117 0.28 8.26 -25.97
N THR A 118 -1.03 8.44 -26.11
CA THR A 118 -1.79 9.23 -25.13
C THR A 118 -3.13 8.59 -24.76
N ILE A 119 -3.29 8.36 -23.45
CA ILE A 119 -4.54 7.94 -22.81
C ILE A 119 -5.46 9.15 -22.83
N ILE A 120 -6.46 9.13 -23.71
CA ILE A 120 -7.57 10.08 -23.70
C ILE A 120 -8.65 9.45 -22.82
N ASP A 121 -8.77 9.94 -21.59
CA ASP A 121 -9.91 9.62 -20.73
C ASP A 121 -11.07 10.49 -21.21
N GLY A 122 -12.15 9.85 -21.66
CA GLY A 122 -13.38 10.53 -22.08
C GLY A 122 -14.05 11.26 -20.93
N GLU A 123 -13.71 12.54 -20.79
CA GLU A 123 -14.56 13.64 -20.36
C GLU A 123 -14.05 14.88 -21.12
N GLY A 124 -14.94 15.51 -21.89
CA GLY A 124 -14.60 16.63 -22.74
C GLY A 124 -14.01 17.79 -21.95
N ASN A 125 -12.71 17.98 -22.06
CA ASN A 125 -12.10 19.29 -21.95
C ASN A 125 -10.89 19.33 -22.89
N GLU A 126 -11.08 20.01 -24.02
CA GLU A 126 -10.03 20.31 -24.98
C GLU A 126 -8.87 20.99 -24.28
N THR A 127 -7.75 20.28 -24.13
CA THR A 127 -6.44 20.91 -23.98
C THR A 127 -5.45 20.20 -24.89
N THR A 128 -4.90 21.01 -25.79
CA THR A 128 -3.93 20.68 -26.84
C THR A 128 -2.71 19.93 -26.32
N ALA A 129 -2.37 18.84 -27.04
CA ALA A 129 -1.12 18.10 -27.18
C ALA A 129 -0.02 18.19 -26.07
N PRO A 130 0.46 17.05 -25.53
CA PRO A 130 1.60 17.03 -24.63
C PRO A 130 2.91 17.01 -25.43
N THR A 131 3.66 18.10 -25.39
CA THR A 131 5.10 18.07 -25.65
C THR A 131 5.81 17.34 -24.51
N ALA A 132 6.82 16.54 -24.87
CA ALA A 132 7.69 15.75 -24.01
C ALA A 132 8.17 16.50 -22.75
N SER A 133 7.43 16.35 -21.66
CA SER A 133 7.95 16.40 -20.30
C SER A 133 7.13 15.39 -19.49
N SER A 134 7.79 14.41 -18.90
CA SER A 134 7.20 13.39 -18.03
C SER A 134 6.82 13.99 -16.67
N GLY A 135 6.02 15.06 -16.70
CA GLY A 135 5.38 15.63 -15.54
C GLY A 135 4.32 14.65 -15.03
N ARG A 136 4.53 14.12 -13.83
CA ARG A 136 3.54 13.39 -13.04
C ARG A 136 2.22 14.18 -13.11
N LYS A 137 1.16 13.62 -13.73
CA LYS A 137 -0.16 14.27 -13.82
C LYS A 137 -0.51 14.90 -12.46
N LYS A 138 -0.88 16.19 -12.46
CA LYS A 138 -1.20 16.94 -11.23
C LYS A 138 -2.22 16.14 -10.41
N ALA A 139 -1.99 16.02 -9.10
CA ALA A 139 -2.88 15.27 -8.23
C ALA A 139 -4.29 15.84 -8.30
N ALA A 140 -5.28 15.01 -8.62
CA ALA A 140 -6.68 15.42 -8.75
C ALA A 140 -7.32 15.82 -7.41
N TYR A 141 -6.71 15.44 -6.29
CA TYR A 141 -7.14 15.80 -4.95
C TYR A 141 -5.96 15.81 -3.97
N SER A 142 -6.16 16.44 -2.80
CA SER A 142 -5.14 16.52 -1.75
C SER A 142 -4.87 15.17 -1.10
N GLY A 143 -3.59 14.76 -1.06
CA GLY A 143 -3.15 13.49 -0.48
C GLY A 143 -3.01 13.49 1.05
N GLY A 144 -2.20 12.57 1.57
CA GLY A 144 -1.82 12.53 2.98
C GLY A 144 -1.03 13.77 3.42
N MET A 145 -1.04 14.06 4.72
CA MET A 145 -0.30 15.17 5.30
C MET A 145 1.07 14.71 5.78
N VAL A 146 2.09 15.55 5.54
CA VAL A 146 3.43 15.35 6.09
C VAL A 146 3.76 16.56 6.96
N LEU A 147 3.91 16.32 8.26
CA LEU A 147 4.27 17.35 9.22
C LEU A 147 5.67 17.88 8.91
N ASP A 148 5.90 19.15 9.21
CA ASP A 148 7.24 19.72 9.10
C ASP A 148 8.15 19.08 10.16
N PRO A 149 9.30 18.50 9.76
CA PRO A 149 10.23 17.88 10.70
C PRO A 149 10.93 18.96 11.53
N ILE A 150 11.10 18.68 12.82
CA ILE A 150 12.06 19.42 13.64
C ILE A 150 13.44 18.82 13.34
N ALA A 151 14.17 19.45 12.42
CA ALA A 151 15.46 18.92 11.97
C ALA A 151 16.47 18.96 13.11
N GLY A 152 17.19 17.85 13.30
CA GLY A 152 18.12 17.73 14.41
C GLY A 152 18.66 16.32 14.58
N LEU A 153 19.67 16.23 15.43
CA LEU A 153 20.15 14.97 16.00
C LEU A 153 19.47 14.78 17.35
N TYR A 154 18.80 13.65 17.53
CA TYR A 154 18.17 13.23 18.77
C TYR A 154 18.97 12.07 19.34
N ASP A 155 19.59 12.31 20.49
CA ASP A 155 20.43 11.36 21.23
C ASP A 155 19.64 10.58 22.30
N LYS A 156 18.33 10.80 22.37
CA LYS A 156 17.38 10.14 23.28
C LYS A 156 16.36 9.34 22.50
N TYR A 157 15.62 8.48 23.21
CA TYR A 157 14.66 7.58 22.59
C TYR A 157 13.48 8.31 21.93
N ILE A 158 13.32 8.05 20.63
CA ILE A 158 12.19 8.51 19.84
C ILE A 158 11.20 7.38 19.67
N LEU A 159 9.97 7.61 20.12
CA LEU A 159 8.88 6.67 19.96
C LEU A 159 8.24 6.86 18.58
N LEU A 160 8.23 5.80 17.77
CA LEU A 160 7.51 5.76 16.49
C LEU A 160 6.16 5.06 16.70
N MET A 161 5.08 5.77 16.39
CA MET A 161 3.72 5.24 16.44
C MET A 161 3.07 5.36 15.07
N ASP A 162 2.32 4.33 14.66
CA ASP A 162 1.71 4.24 13.34
C ASP A 162 0.26 3.73 13.43
N PHE A 163 -0.61 4.27 12.58
CA PHE A 163 -2.01 3.84 12.50
C PHE A 163 -2.15 2.56 11.67
N ASN A 164 -2.74 1.54 12.29
CA ASN A 164 -2.97 0.26 11.62
C ASN A 164 -3.94 0.41 10.45
N SER A 165 -3.41 0.42 9.22
CA SER A 165 -4.20 0.51 7.99
C SER A 165 -5.14 1.73 8.00
N LEU A 166 -4.58 2.93 8.16
CA LEU A 166 -5.32 4.17 8.38
C LEU A 166 -6.53 4.35 7.43
N TYR A 167 -6.32 4.31 6.12
CA TYR A 167 -7.40 4.57 5.15
C TYR A 167 -8.52 3.51 5.18
N PRO A 168 -8.24 2.20 5.16
CA PRO A 168 -9.27 1.19 5.42
C PRO A 168 -10.06 1.40 6.71
N SER A 169 -9.40 1.85 7.78
CA SER A 169 -10.03 2.11 9.08
C SER A 169 -10.91 3.36 9.04
N ILE A 170 -10.47 4.43 8.36
CA ILE A 170 -11.27 5.66 8.15
C ILE A 170 -12.55 5.36 7.37
N ILE A 171 -12.45 4.55 6.31
CA ILE A 171 -13.62 4.16 5.51
C ILE A 171 -14.66 3.45 6.39
N GLN A 172 -14.22 2.61 7.32
CA GLN A 172 -15.10 1.92 8.27
C GLN A 172 -15.62 2.83 9.38
N GLU A 173 -14.77 3.69 9.94
CA GLU A 173 -15.12 4.62 11.04
C GLU A 173 -16.26 5.56 10.65
N TYR A 174 -16.17 6.13 9.45
CA TYR A 174 -17.11 7.15 8.97
C TYR A 174 -18.09 6.65 7.90
N ASN A 175 -18.22 5.32 7.76
CA ASN A 175 -19.13 4.66 6.81
C ASN A 175 -19.03 5.24 5.38
N ILE A 176 -17.82 5.44 4.86
CA ILE A 176 -17.60 6.08 3.55
C ILE A 176 -17.85 5.07 2.44
N CYS A 177 -18.88 5.30 1.62
CA CYS A 177 -19.26 4.40 0.52
C CYS A 177 -19.94 5.19 -0.60
N PHE A 178 -19.94 4.60 -1.81
CA PHE A 178 -20.75 5.06 -2.94
C PHE A 178 -22.25 5.18 -2.62
N THR A 179 -22.74 4.43 -1.62
CA THR A 179 -24.15 4.35 -1.23
C THR A 179 -24.51 5.26 -0.05
N THR A 180 -23.52 5.84 0.62
CA THR A 180 -23.73 6.59 1.88
C THR A 180 -23.29 8.04 1.76
N VAL A 181 -22.30 8.32 0.91
CA VAL A 181 -21.79 9.67 0.66
C VAL A 181 -22.27 10.12 -0.71
N GLN A 182 -22.97 11.26 -0.76
CA GLN A 182 -23.42 11.84 -2.01
C GLN A 182 -22.28 12.56 -2.72
N GLN A 183 -22.27 12.48 -4.05
CA GLN A 183 -21.33 13.24 -4.86
C GLN A 183 -21.66 14.73 -4.76
N PRO A 184 -20.67 15.59 -4.46
CA PRO A 184 -20.89 17.03 -4.38
C PRO A 184 -21.21 17.60 -5.77
N TYR A 185 -21.97 18.69 -5.82
CA TYR A 185 -22.33 19.36 -7.07
C TYR A 185 -21.09 20.00 -7.74
N ASN A 186 -20.24 20.64 -6.94
CA ASN A 186 -18.94 21.13 -7.40
C ASN A 186 -17.86 20.10 -7.10
N SER A 187 -16.95 19.89 -8.05
CA SER A 187 -15.85 18.93 -7.92
C SER A 187 -14.86 19.26 -6.80
N ASP A 188 -14.75 20.53 -6.42
CA ASP A 188 -13.81 21.02 -5.41
C ASP A 188 -14.37 20.95 -3.97
N ASP A 189 -15.68 20.76 -3.82
CA ASP A 189 -16.32 20.68 -2.52
C ASP A 189 -16.08 19.32 -1.86
N LEU A 190 -15.75 19.32 -0.58
CA LEU A 190 -15.62 18.07 0.18
C LEU A 190 -17.03 17.54 0.50
N PRO A 191 -17.33 16.27 0.18
CA PRO A 191 -18.64 15.72 0.51
C PRO A 191 -18.83 15.62 2.03
N GLN A 192 -20.10 15.71 2.46
CA GLN A 192 -20.46 15.57 3.86
C GLN A 192 -20.44 14.10 4.30
N LEU A 193 -20.13 13.87 5.57
CA LEU A 193 -20.21 12.54 6.15
C LEU A 193 -21.67 12.08 6.29
N PRO A 194 -21.95 10.77 6.15
CA PRO A 194 -23.28 10.24 6.40
C PRO A 194 -23.63 10.33 7.89
N ASP A 195 -24.94 10.43 8.17
CA ASP A 195 -25.44 10.35 9.54
C ASP A 195 -25.16 8.96 10.16
N SER A 196 -25.01 8.92 11.48
CA SER A 196 -24.74 7.69 12.22
C SER A 196 -25.89 6.67 12.19
N THR A 197 -27.07 7.07 11.71
CA THR A 197 -28.26 6.22 11.56
C THR A 197 -28.28 5.44 10.25
N VAL A 198 -27.44 5.83 9.27
CA VAL A 198 -27.39 5.17 7.96
C VAL A 198 -26.77 3.78 8.08
N GLU A 199 -27.37 2.81 7.41
CA GLU A 199 -26.83 1.45 7.36
C GLU A 199 -25.41 1.41 6.78
N LEU A 200 -24.65 0.39 7.19
CA LEU A 200 -23.26 0.23 6.74
C LEU A 200 -23.22 -0.02 5.23
N GLY A 201 -22.52 0.84 4.49
CA GLY A 201 -22.37 0.73 3.05
C GLY A 201 -21.58 -0.51 2.62
N ILE A 202 -21.67 -0.84 1.34
CA ILE A 202 -21.00 -2.01 0.74
C ILE A 202 -19.48 -1.94 0.94
N LEU A 203 -18.86 -0.79 0.69
CA LEU A 203 -17.41 -0.63 0.75
C LEU A 203 -16.86 -0.85 2.19
N PRO A 204 -17.39 -0.17 3.24
CA PRO A 204 -17.05 -0.48 4.63
C PRO A 204 -17.32 -1.93 5.03
N GLN A 205 -18.41 -2.54 4.54
CA GLN A 205 -18.74 -3.94 4.83
C GLN A 205 -17.69 -4.91 4.25
N GLN A 206 -17.25 -4.70 3.00
CA GLN A 206 -16.21 -5.52 2.40
C GLN A 206 -14.86 -5.35 3.12
N LEU A 207 -14.49 -4.12 3.49
CA LEU A 207 -13.28 -3.90 4.30
C LEU A 207 -13.37 -4.60 5.66
N ARG A 208 -14.52 -4.52 6.33
CA ARG A 208 -14.75 -5.21 7.60
C ARG A 208 -14.58 -6.72 7.46
N ARG A 209 -15.11 -7.32 6.39
CA ARG A 209 -14.91 -8.74 6.06
C ARG A 209 -13.42 -9.08 5.91
N LEU A 210 -12.66 -8.29 5.14
CA LEU A 210 -11.23 -8.50 4.92
C LEU A 210 -10.41 -8.37 6.21
N VAL A 211 -10.66 -7.31 6.99
CA VAL A 211 -9.96 -7.05 8.26
C VAL A 211 -10.28 -8.12 9.30
N GLN A 212 -11.55 -8.52 9.42
CA GLN A 212 -11.98 -9.56 10.34
C GLN A 212 -11.36 -10.92 9.98
N SER A 213 -11.41 -11.30 8.69
CA SER A 213 -10.76 -12.53 8.22
C SER A 213 -9.26 -12.51 8.51
N ARG A 214 -8.61 -11.34 8.37
CA ARG A 214 -7.17 -11.21 8.70
C ARG A 214 -6.92 -11.38 10.19
N ARG A 215 -7.78 -10.84 11.06
CA ARG A 215 -7.70 -11.02 12.51
C ARG A 215 -7.85 -12.50 12.89
N GLU A 216 -8.75 -13.23 12.25
CA GLU A 216 -8.93 -14.68 12.45
C GLU A 216 -7.70 -15.48 12.02
N VAL A 217 -7.15 -15.20 10.84
CA VAL A 217 -5.91 -15.86 10.38
C VAL A 217 -4.76 -15.59 11.35
N LYS A 218 -4.58 -14.36 11.84
CA LYS A 218 -3.58 -14.04 12.87
C LYS A 218 -3.80 -14.79 14.18
N LYS A 219 -5.06 -14.97 14.61
CA LYS A 219 -5.37 -15.80 15.79
C LYS A 219 -4.99 -17.27 15.58
N LEU A 220 -5.16 -17.80 14.37
CA LEU A 220 -4.71 -19.15 14.03
C LEU A 220 -3.19 -19.27 14.07
N MET A 221 -2.46 -18.27 13.58
CA MET A 221 -0.99 -18.22 13.63
C MET A 221 -0.44 -18.14 15.06
N ALA A 222 -1.18 -17.53 15.99
CA ALA A 222 -0.77 -17.38 17.39
C ALA A 222 -0.93 -18.66 18.22
N LYS A 223 -1.53 -19.72 17.67
CA LYS A 223 -1.63 -21.01 18.36
C LYS A 223 -0.25 -21.69 18.40
N THR A 224 0.05 -22.35 19.51
CA THR A 224 1.36 -22.99 19.75
C THR A 224 1.58 -24.29 18.96
N ASP A 225 0.53 -24.92 18.44
CA ASP A 225 0.58 -26.23 17.77
C ASP A 225 0.24 -26.14 16.27
N VAL A 226 0.99 -25.30 15.55
CA VAL A 226 0.78 -25.09 14.11
C VAL A 226 1.97 -25.63 13.34
N ALA A 227 1.72 -26.58 12.43
CA ALA A 227 2.75 -27.10 11.54
C ALA A 227 3.42 -25.98 10.72
N PRO A 228 4.75 -26.02 10.48
CA PRO A 228 5.48 -24.97 9.78
C PRO A 228 4.91 -24.63 8.40
N GLU A 229 4.46 -25.64 7.65
CA GLU A 229 3.87 -25.48 6.31
C GLU A 229 2.54 -24.71 6.39
N LEU A 230 1.74 -25.01 7.42
CA LEU A 230 0.45 -24.35 7.64
C LEU A 230 0.64 -22.91 8.13
N LEU A 231 1.64 -22.67 8.98
CA LEU A 231 2.02 -21.32 9.42
C LEU A 231 2.41 -20.45 8.22
N LYS A 232 3.18 -21.00 7.28
CA LYS A 232 3.54 -20.33 6.03
C LYS A 232 2.31 -19.99 5.19
N GLN A 233 1.36 -20.91 5.04
CA GLN A 233 0.10 -20.65 4.33
C GLN A 233 -0.73 -19.54 5.00
N TYR A 234 -0.79 -19.53 6.33
CA TYR A 234 -1.48 -18.47 7.07
C TYR A 234 -0.79 -17.12 6.91
N ASP A 235 0.54 -17.06 6.89
CA ASP A 235 1.25 -15.81 6.65
C ASP A 235 0.96 -15.25 5.24
N ILE A 236 1.01 -16.11 4.22
CA ILE A 236 0.65 -15.74 2.84
C ILE A 236 -0.79 -15.21 2.78
N ARG A 237 -1.73 -15.87 3.47
CA ARG A 237 -3.14 -15.46 3.50
C ARG A 237 -3.34 -14.13 4.23
N GLN A 238 -2.70 -13.90 5.38
CA GLN A 238 -2.84 -12.62 6.08
C GLN A 238 -2.22 -11.46 5.27
N TRP A 239 -1.12 -11.74 4.55
CA TRP A 239 -0.52 -10.80 3.61
C TRP A 239 -1.48 -10.45 2.46
N ALA A 240 -2.09 -11.46 1.83
CA ALA A 240 -3.06 -11.27 0.75
C ALA A 240 -4.25 -10.40 1.19
N LEU A 241 -4.78 -10.63 2.40
CA LEU A 241 -5.84 -9.82 2.99
C LEU A 241 -5.39 -8.37 3.26
N LYS A 242 -4.17 -8.19 3.80
CA LYS A 242 -3.59 -6.85 4.08
C LYS A 242 -3.44 -6.02 2.81
N ILE A 243 -2.81 -6.58 1.78
CA ILE A 243 -2.54 -5.84 0.53
C ILE A 243 -3.83 -5.52 -0.23
N THR A 244 -4.84 -6.41 -0.17
CA THR A 244 -6.14 -6.18 -0.82
C THR A 244 -6.90 -5.06 -0.12
N ALA A 245 -6.96 -5.07 1.21
CA ALA A 245 -7.60 -3.99 1.97
C ALA A 245 -6.94 -2.63 1.71
N ASN A 246 -5.59 -2.58 1.73
CA ASN A 246 -4.85 -1.33 1.48
C ASN A 246 -4.99 -0.83 0.03
N ALA A 247 -5.15 -1.73 -0.94
CA ALA A 247 -5.35 -1.37 -2.33
C ALA A 247 -6.74 -0.77 -2.61
N MET A 248 -7.72 -1.01 -1.74
CA MET A 248 -9.11 -0.57 -1.96
C MET A 248 -9.23 0.95 -2.03
N TYR A 249 -8.56 1.69 -1.14
CA TYR A 249 -8.49 3.16 -1.23
C TYR A 249 -7.84 3.64 -2.54
N GLY A 250 -6.74 2.99 -2.95
CA GLY A 250 -6.03 3.34 -4.18
C GLY A 250 -6.91 3.21 -5.43
N CYS A 251 -7.89 2.31 -5.41
CA CYS A 251 -8.86 2.13 -6.47
C CYS A 251 -9.84 3.31 -6.59
N LEU A 252 -10.23 3.93 -5.48
CA LEU A 252 -11.14 5.09 -5.48
C LEU A 252 -10.50 6.33 -6.11
N GLY A 253 -9.19 6.54 -5.86
CA GLY A 253 -8.45 7.69 -6.38
C GLY A 253 -7.90 7.51 -7.80
N ALA A 254 -7.91 6.29 -8.33
CA ALA A 254 -7.37 5.99 -9.66
C ALA A 254 -8.40 6.34 -10.74
N GLY A 255 -8.15 7.40 -11.53
CA GLY A 255 -9.08 7.85 -12.57
C GLY A 255 -9.43 6.81 -13.64
N HIS A 256 -8.53 5.85 -13.91
CA HIS A 256 -8.76 4.75 -14.84
C HIS A 256 -9.53 3.57 -14.23
N SER A 257 -9.88 3.63 -12.94
CA SER A 257 -10.65 2.59 -12.27
C SER A 257 -12.12 2.67 -12.70
N ARG A 258 -12.75 1.50 -12.89
CA ARG A 258 -14.20 1.41 -13.14
C ARG A 258 -15.03 1.97 -11.97
N PHE A 259 -14.50 1.89 -10.75
CA PHE A 259 -15.11 2.42 -9.53
C PHE A 259 -14.35 3.67 -9.03
N ALA A 260 -13.82 4.49 -9.94
CA ALA A 260 -13.18 5.74 -9.58
C ALA A 260 -14.19 6.69 -8.91
N ALA A 261 -13.85 7.17 -7.72
CA ALA A 261 -14.65 8.13 -6.96
C ALA A 261 -13.70 9.07 -6.21
N GLN A 262 -13.26 10.11 -6.91
CA GLN A 262 -12.28 11.07 -6.37
C GLN A 262 -12.81 11.81 -5.14
N HIS A 263 -14.10 12.12 -5.08
CA HIS A 263 -14.73 12.76 -3.91
C HIS A 263 -14.63 11.88 -2.65
N LEU A 264 -14.83 10.56 -2.76
CA LEU A 264 -14.64 9.63 -1.65
C LEU A 264 -13.16 9.54 -1.24
N ALA A 265 -12.26 9.47 -2.22
CA ALA A 265 -10.82 9.44 -1.95
C ALA A 265 -10.34 10.71 -1.24
N ALA A 266 -10.82 11.89 -1.66
CA ALA A 266 -10.53 13.18 -1.05
C ALA A 266 -11.09 13.29 0.38
N LEU A 267 -12.29 12.76 0.64
CA LEU A 267 -12.87 12.69 1.97
C LEU A 267 -12.04 11.80 2.92
N VAL A 268 -11.61 10.62 2.44
CA VAL A 268 -10.75 9.71 3.21
C VAL A 268 -9.42 10.39 3.56
N THR A 269 -8.76 11.05 2.60
CA THR A 269 -7.50 11.75 2.90
C THR A 269 -7.73 12.94 3.82
N HIS A 270 -8.82 13.69 3.66
CA HIS A 270 -9.18 14.78 4.55
C HIS A 270 -9.28 14.31 6.00
N LYS A 271 -10.05 13.25 6.26
CA LYS A 271 -10.15 12.65 7.59
C LYS A 271 -8.81 12.09 8.09
N GLY A 272 -7.97 11.56 7.22
CA GLY A 272 -6.61 11.15 7.58
C GLY A 272 -5.75 12.32 8.10
N ARG A 273 -5.81 13.47 7.42
CA ARG A 273 -5.10 14.68 7.86
C ARG A 273 -5.64 15.21 9.19
N GLU A 274 -6.96 15.22 9.35
CA GLU A 274 -7.64 15.62 10.59
C GLU A 274 -7.23 14.73 11.77
N ILE A 275 -7.25 13.41 11.59
CA ILE A 275 -6.82 12.45 12.61
C ILE A 275 -5.36 12.67 13.00
N LEU A 276 -4.46 12.85 12.02
CA LEU A 276 -3.05 13.10 12.30
C LEU A 276 -2.83 14.41 13.06
N MET A 277 -3.54 15.49 12.70
CA MET A 277 -3.50 16.75 13.45
C MET A 277 -4.05 16.60 14.88
N ASN A 278 -5.19 15.92 15.04
CA ASN A 278 -5.79 15.69 16.35
C ASN A 278 -4.86 14.88 17.25
N THR A 279 -4.20 13.85 16.71
CA THR A 279 -3.18 13.07 17.43
C THR A 279 -1.98 13.92 17.82
N LYS A 280 -1.45 14.74 16.90
CA LYS A 280 -0.37 15.69 17.21
C LYS A 280 -0.76 16.61 18.37
N SER A 281 -1.94 17.23 18.31
CA SER A 281 -2.41 18.12 19.36
C SER A 281 -2.64 17.41 20.68
N LEU A 282 -3.10 16.15 20.68
CA LEU A 282 -3.26 15.36 21.89
C LEU A 282 -1.90 15.05 22.54
N VAL A 283 -0.92 14.61 21.75
CA VAL A 283 0.44 14.32 22.25
C VAL A 283 1.08 15.60 22.82
N GLN A 284 0.90 16.74 22.16
CA GLN A 284 1.38 18.04 22.67
C GLN A 284 0.67 18.46 23.97
N LYS A 285 -0.62 18.17 24.12
CA LYS A 285 -1.36 18.39 25.38
C LYS A 285 -0.87 17.50 26.53
N MET A 286 -0.28 16.34 26.21
CA MET A 286 0.38 15.46 27.19
C MET A 286 1.83 15.88 27.49
N SER A 287 2.25 17.07 27.06
CA SER A 287 3.59 17.63 27.25
C SER A 287 4.72 16.85 26.56
N TYR A 288 4.41 16.13 25.49
CA TYR A 288 5.41 15.45 24.65
C TYR A 288 5.59 16.18 23.32
N GLU A 289 6.83 16.20 22.83
CA GLU A 289 7.18 16.87 21.58
C GLU A 289 7.02 15.92 20.39
N VAL A 290 6.24 16.34 19.39
CA VAL A 290 6.12 15.62 18.12
C VAL A 290 7.16 16.18 17.16
N VAL A 291 8.19 15.39 16.87
CA VAL A 291 9.34 15.81 16.03
C VAL A 291 9.08 15.62 14.54
N TYR A 292 8.22 14.66 14.17
CA TYR A 292 7.86 14.38 12.78
C TYR A 292 6.54 13.59 12.69
N GLY A 293 5.96 13.55 11.49
CA GLY A 293 4.87 12.64 11.14
C GLY A 293 4.64 12.59 9.64
N ASP A 294 4.33 11.40 9.12
CA ASP A 294 4.07 11.15 7.70
C ASP A 294 2.81 10.32 7.54
N THR A 295 1.75 10.95 7.04
CA THR A 295 0.46 10.35 6.64
C THR A 295 -0.29 9.63 7.76
N ASP A 296 0.23 8.50 8.23
CA ASP A 296 -0.29 7.58 9.23
C ASP A 296 0.65 7.36 10.42
N SER A 297 1.85 7.94 10.39
CA SER A 297 2.85 7.81 11.45
C SER A 297 3.14 9.12 12.18
N ILE A 298 3.54 9.02 13.45
CA ILE A 298 4.00 10.12 14.29
C ILE A 298 5.24 9.71 15.08
N MET A 299 6.22 10.60 15.15
CA MET A 299 7.45 10.43 15.91
C MET A 299 7.43 11.37 17.12
N VAL A 300 7.57 10.80 18.31
CA VAL A 300 7.45 11.51 19.58
C VAL A 300 8.77 11.46 20.32
N ASN A 301 9.32 12.63 20.61
CA ASN A 301 10.47 12.78 21.50
C ASN A 301 9.99 12.75 22.95
N THR A 302 10.34 11.68 23.65
CA THR A 302 10.00 11.50 25.07
C THR A 302 11.02 12.13 26.02
N ASN A 303 12.19 12.54 25.51
CA ASN A 303 13.32 13.02 26.28
C ASN A 303 13.83 12.06 27.37
N ILE A 304 13.55 10.75 27.23
CA ILE A 304 13.90 9.70 28.20
C ILE A 304 14.90 8.72 27.57
N LEU A 305 15.80 8.17 28.39
CA LEU A 305 16.80 7.16 28.02
C LEU A 305 16.44 5.75 28.49
N ASP A 306 15.41 5.62 29.33
CA ASP A 306 14.91 4.33 29.82
C ASP A 306 13.83 3.78 28.89
N TYR A 307 14.06 2.58 28.36
CA TYR A 307 13.20 1.95 27.36
C TYR A 307 11.82 1.60 27.92
N ASP A 308 11.77 1.09 29.16
CA ASP A 308 10.52 0.63 29.76
C ASP A 308 9.57 1.80 30.06
N GLN A 309 10.13 2.94 30.46
CA GLN A 309 9.38 4.19 30.62
C GLN A 309 8.83 4.69 29.29
N VAL A 310 9.63 4.69 28.22
CA VAL A 310 9.20 5.09 26.87
C VAL A 310 8.05 4.21 26.39
N PHE A 311 8.14 2.89 26.61
CA PHE A 311 7.09 1.97 26.23
C PHE A 311 5.80 2.19 27.05
N THR A 312 5.92 2.51 28.33
CA THR A 312 4.79 2.89 29.19
C THR A 312 4.09 4.16 28.70
N ILE A 313 4.87 5.17 28.33
CA ILE A 313 4.35 6.42 27.73
C ILE A 313 3.66 6.13 26.40
N GLY A 314 4.28 5.32 25.54
CA GLY A 314 3.68 4.92 24.27
C GLY A 314 2.34 4.20 24.45
N ASN A 315 2.20 3.35 25.46
CA ASN A 315 0.93 2.72 25.79
C ASN A 315 -0.11 3.72 26.31
N SER A 316 0.30 4.72 27.08
CA SER A 316 -0.58 5.80 27.55
C SER A 316 -1.11 6.66 26.39
N ILE A 317 -0.23 7.06 25.45
CA ILE A 317 -0.61 7.80 24.24
C ILE A 317 -1.54 6.94 23.38
N LYS A 318 -1.18 5.68 23.15
CA LYS A 318 -1.99 4.72 22.40
C LYS A 318 -3.40 4.59 22.97
N GLN A 319 -3.54 4.40 24.28
CA GLN A 319 -4.85 4.30 24.92
C GLN A 319 -5.65 5.60 24.79
N SER A 320 -5.01 6.74 24.92
CA SER A 320 -5.67 8.05 24.82
C SER A 320 -6.17 8.32 23.39
N VAL A 321 -5.37 7.99 22.37
CA VAL A 321 -5.76 8.13 20.96
C VAL A 321 -6.87 7.14 20.60
N ASN A 322 -6.72 5.87 20.97
CA ASN A 322 -7.69 4.82 20.61
C ASN A 322 -9.06 4.99 21.30
N LYS A 323 -9.15 5.79 22.37
CA LYS A 323 -10.44 6.16 22.98
C LYS A 323 -11.26 7.15 22.13
N MET A 324 -10.62 7.88 21.21
CA MET A 324 -11.30 8.89 20.38
C MET A 324 -12.02 8.28 19.17
N TYR A 325 -11.68 7.05 18.80
CA TYR A 325 -12.15 6.40 17.56
C TYR A 325 -12.65 4.98 17.85
N ARG A 326 -13.55 4.45 17.01
CA ARG A 326 -14.11 3.10 17.20
C ARG A 326 -13.31 2.02 16.47
N GLN A 327 -12.78 2.33 15.29
CA GLN A 327 -12.11 1.42 14.35
C GLN A 327 -10.67 1.84 14.05
N VAL A 328 -10.34 3.12 14.20
CA VAL A 328 -8.97 3.62 13.98
C VAL A 328 -8.12 3.32 15.21
N GLU A 329 -7.08 2.51 15.02
CA GLU A 329 -6.18 2.08 16.10
C GLU A 329 -4.75 2.55 15.82
N LEU A 330 -4.17 3.30 16.75
CA LEU A 330 -2.76 3.62 16.81
C LEU A 330 -1.99 2.46 17.47
N GLY A 331 -0.86 2.10 16.88
CA GLY A 331 0.10 1.12 17.39
C GLY A 331 1.45 1.75 17.71
N ILE A 332 2.26 1.04 18.50
CA ILE A 332 3.68 1.33 18.64
C ILE A 332 4.38 0.51 17.56
N ASP A 333 5.08 1.16 16.63
CA ASP A 333 5.80 0.49 15.55
C ASP A 333 7.25 0.19 15.97
N GLY A 334 7.87 1.12 16.71
CA GLY A 334 9.22 0.93 17.25
C GLY A 334 9.70 2.09 18.12
N VAL A 335 10.91 1.93 18.64
CA VAL A 335 11.65 2.96 19.38
C VAL A 335 13.03 3.09 18.75
N PHE A 336 13.42 4.31 18.40
CA PHE A 336 14.76 4.61 17.88
C PHE A 336 15.68 5.01 19.01
N SER A 337 16.88 4.42 19.03
CA SER A 337 17.91 4.76 20.02
C SER A 337 18.51 6.14 19.78
N CYS A 338 18.69 6.48 18.50
CA CYS A 338 19.18 7.76 18.01
C CYS A 338 18.41 8.09 16.73
N LEU A 339 18.16 9.37 16.44
CA LEU A 339 17.51 9.79 15.21
C LEU A 339 18.20 11.02 14.64
N LEU A 340 18.66 10.92 13.39
CA LEU A 340 19.09 12.06 12.58
C LEU A 340 17.98 12.40 11.59
N LEU A 341 17.21 13.44 11.91
CA LEU A 341 16.10 13.91 11.08
C LEU A 341 16.54 15.13 10.26
N LEU A 342 16.58 14.98 8.94
CA LEU A 342 17.08 16.03 8.03
C LEU A 342 15.94 16.79 7.34
N LYS A 343 15.06 16.07 6.64
CA LYS A 343 13.97 16.64 5.83
C LYS A 343 12.77 15.69 5.81
N LYS A 344 11.65 16.17 5.26
CA LYS A 344 10.47 15.33 4.99
C LYS A 344 10.88 14.05 4.26
N LYS A 345 10.49 12.91 4.82
CA LYS A 345 10.79 11.55 4.32
C LYS A 345 12.30 11.24 4.18
N LYS A 346 13.16 11.95 4.92
CA LYS A 346 14.63 11.76 4.91
C LYS A 346 15.18 11.82 6.33
N TYR A 347 15.37 10.65 6.92
CA TYR A 347 15.96 10.47 8.24
C TYR A 347 16.77 9.17 8.30
N ALA A 348 17.66 9.07 9.29
CA ALA A 348 18.39 7.87 9.65
C ALA A 348 18.20 7.63 11.15
N ALA A 349 17.97 6.38 11.55
CA ALA A 349 17.65 5.99 12.91
C ALA A 349 18.29 4.65 13.26
#